data_AF-A2DQX1-F1
#
_entry.id   AF-A2DQX1-F1
#
_cell.length_a   1.000
_cell.length_b   1.000
_cell.length_c   1.000
_cell.angle_alpha   90.00
_cell.angle_beta   90.00
_cell.angle_gamma   90.00
#
_symmetry.space_group_name_H-M   'P 1'
#
loop_
_entity.id
_entity.type
_entity.pdbx_description
1 polymer ?
#
loop_
_entity_poly.entity_id
_entity_poly.type
_entity_poly.pdbx_seq_one_letter_code
_entity_poly.pdbx_strand_id
1 'polypeptide(L)'
;MSLSSQTSSRRSSTNSVTRSSTSSLKGKTTGRKSLEPKKNYDDLKGFSLKDLREKKQAAIKALNFDEAARITRYMAGNNVDETATFAESLKNELCQNVDYLLRTYDLFEKEAKKKYFEEESKIRAQKKVVFDRLVKDFEDKVHAYEIDRKIDLTLENQRAVGQQQALEAKARNHAKNDNFEEAKQTLQEANEVGNIERQRRCLVVNDKYDKLIENAEIQLMNDIQSLQARVETEINNALGRYNNAIAQQQKITAAQIVQAPQKLLTKRMSSETKKETTEMKSNEKKRQDNSKFKQTAKDTLQKLENYLISKLQDEDRMFVFAARGNT
;
A
#
# COMPACT_ATOMS: atom_id res chain seq x y z
N MET A 1 43.39 -1.92 -3.55
CA MET A 1 44.44 -1.04 -3.01
C MET A 1 44.58 -1.34 -1.53
N SER A 2 45.65 -2.05 -1.19
CA SER A 2 45.99 -2.48 0.17
C SER A 2 47.13 -1.61 0.67
N LEU A 3 46.97 -1.00 1.85
CA LEU A 3 48.09 -0.49 2.63
C LEU A 3 47.84 -0.81 4.11
N SER A 4 48.45 -1.92 4.53
CA SER A 4 48.93 -2.12 5.88
C SER A 4 50.20 -1.30 6.09
N SER A 5 50.42 -0.78 7.30
CA SER A 5 51.70 -0.86 8.01
C SER A 5 51.60 -0.27 9.42
N GLN A 6 51.97 -1.12 10.38
CA GLN A 6 52.28 -0.82 11.77
C GLN A 6 53.56 0.00 11.88
N THR A 7 53.70 0.80 12.94
CA THR A 7 54.97 0.97 13.66
C THR A 7 54.74 1.16 15.16
N SER A 8 55.63 0.53 15.92
CA SER A 8 55.61 0.25 17.36
C SER A 8 56.40 1.26 18.22
N SER A 9 56.36 1.03 19.55
CA SER A 9 57.34 1.41 20.60
C SER A 9 57.15 2.80 21.24
N ARG A 10 57.34 3.04 22.54
CA ARG A 10 58.30 2.46 23.51
C ARG A 10 57.91 2.81 24.97
N ARG A 11 58.33 1.95 25.91
CA ARG A 11 58.33 2.10 27.39
C ARG A 11 59.47 3.00 27.90
N SER A 12 59.30 3.64 29.06
CA SER A 12 60.35 4.01 30.06
C SER A 12 59.66 4.32 31.42
N SER A 13 59.78 3.49 32.47
CA SER A 13 60.78 3.47 33.58
C SER A 13 60.68 4.66 34.57
N THR A 14 60.04 4.47 35.74
CA THR A 14 60.61 4.37 37.11
C THR A 14 61.31 5.61 37.66
N ASN A 15 60.86 6.08 38.83
CA ASN A 15 61.75 6.32 39.99
C ASN A 15 60.96 6.38 41.31
N SER A 16 61.55 5.73 42.32
CA SER A 16 61.16 5.68 43.71
C SER A 16 62.19 6.42 44.58
N VAL A 17 61.90 6.51 45.89
CA VAL A 17 62.77 6.92 47.02
C VAL A 17 62.67 8.44 47.33
N THR A 18 62.38 8.94 48.54
CA THR A 18 62.83 8.52 49.88
C THR A 18 61.91 8.99 51.03
N ARG A 19 62.00 8.24 52.14
CA ARG A 19 61.50 8.44 53.51
C ARG A 19 61.76 9.83 54.12
N SER A 20 60.83 10.27 54.96
CA SER A 20 61.17 10.87 56.25
C SER A 20 60.18 10.40 57.33
N SER A 21 60.76 10.03 58.46
CA SER A 21 60.17 9.38 59.62
C SER A 21 60.10 10.37 60.77
N THR A 22 58.90 10.58 61.34
CA THR A 22 58.77 11.22 62.67
C THR A 22 57.64 10.57 63.47
N SER A 23 58.09 9.85 64.50
CA SER A 23 57.56 9.76 65.86
C SER A 23 56.08 9.50 66.11
N SER A 24 55.87 8.35 66.75
CA SER A 24 54.70 7.98 67.54
C SER A 24 54.36 9.00 68.64
N LEU A 25 53.10 9.38 68.72
CA LEU A 25 52.46 9.83 69.96
C LEU A 25 51.15 9.08 70.13
N LYS A 26 51.15 8.15 71.08
CA LYS A 26 49.97 7.49 71.64
C LYS A 26 49.11 8.55 72.33
N GLY A 27 47.96 8.87 71.75
CA GLY A 27 46.83 9.50 72.43
C GLY A 27 45.71 8.48 72.64
N LYS A 28 45.53 8.01 73.88
CA LYS A 28 44.33 7.28 74.33
C LYS A 28 43.23 8.30 74.66
N THR A 29 41.98 7.81 74.67
CA THR A 29 40.70 8.49 75.02
C THR A 29 40.06 9.22 73.84
N THR A 30 38.80 9.05 73.47
CA THR A 30 37.62 8.44 74.10
C THR A 30 36.69 8.00 72.96
N GLY A 31 35.97 6.88 73.14
CA GLY A 31 34.96 6.45 72.19
C GLY A 31 33.84 7.48 72.05
N ARG A 32 33.86 8.28 70.99
CA ARG A 32 32.64 8.93 70.49
C ARG A 32 31.80 7.85 69.83
N LYS A 33 30.80 7.36 70.58
CA LYS A 33 29.63 6.72 69.97
C LYS A 33 29.17 7.63 68.83
N SER A 34 29.31 7.16 67.60
CA SER A 34 28.53 7.67 66.48
C SER A 34 27.06 7.45 66.86
N LEU A 35 26.44 8.49 67.43
CA LEU A 35 25.00 8.59 67.50
C LEU A 35 24.53 8.67 66.05
N GLU A 36 24.26 7.54 65.42
CA GLU A 36 23.36 7.54 64.27
C GLU A 36 22.05 8.13 64.76
N PRO A 37 21.62 9.32 64.27
CA PRO A 37 20.32 9.83 64.64
C PRO A 37 19.31 8.82 64.08
N LYS A 38 18.49 8.22 64.95
CA LYS A 38 17.27 7.51 64.55
C LYS A 38 16.53 8.43 63.58
N LYS A 39 16.51 8.05 62.30
CA LYS A 39 15.93 8.82 61.20
C LYS A 39 14.42 8.85 61.35
N ASN A 40 13.93 9.75 62.19
CA ASN A 40 12.51 10.06 62.24
C ASN A 40 12.23 11.14 61.18
N TYR A 41 11.32 10.87 60.25
CA TYR A 41 10.85 11.81 59.21
C TYR A 41 9.34 12.02 59.31
N ASP A 42 8.74 11.69 60.46
CA ASP A 42 7.28 11.77 60.66
C ASP A 42 6.72 13.18 60.47
N ASP A 43 7.53 14.21 60.71
CA ASP A 43 7.26 15.65 60.49
C ASP A 43 7.30 16.09 59.01
N LEU A 44 7.86 15.27 58.12
CA LEU A 44 7.92 15.53 56.68
C LEU A 44 6.94 14.65 55.89
N LYS A 45 6.29 13.67 56.54
CA LYS A 45 5.24 12.83 55.93
C LYS A 45 3.99 13.65 55.61
N GLY A 46 3.44 13.44 54.40
CA GLY A 46 2.19 14.08 53.95
C GLY A 46 2.36 15.44 53.28
N PHE A 47 3.57 16.02 53.26
CA PHE A 47 3.84 17.27 52.51
C PHE A 47 3.99 17.01 51.01
N SER A 48 3.46 17.92 50.18
CA SER A 48 3.68 17.86 48.72
C SER A 48 5.13 18.22 48.37
N LEU A 49 5.60 17.82 47.18
CA LEU A 49 6.96 18.15 46.73
C LEU A 49 7.22 19.66 46.67
N LYS A 50 6.18 20.44 46.34
CA LYS A 50 6.25 21.91 46.31
C LYS A 50 6.49 22.45 47.72
N ASP A 51 5.73 21.98 48.71
CA ASP A 51 5.86 22.40 50.11
C ASP A 51 7.21 21.98 50.70
N LEU A 52 7.73 20.81 50.33
CA LEU A 52 9.07 20.35 50.74
C LEU A 52 10.18 21.23 50.14
N ARG A 53 10.05 21.70 48.90
CA ARG A 53 11.00 22.63 48.27
C ARG A 53 10.96 24.01 48.92
N GLU A 54 9.78 24.51 49.23
CA GLU A 54 9.59 25.79 49.93
C GLU A 54 10.15 25.72 51.36
N LYS A 55 9.87 24.64 52.11
CA LYS A 55 10.47 24.38 53.42
C LYS A 55 11.99 24.25 53.36
N LYS A 56 12.55 23.59 52.34
CA LYS A 56 14.00 23.53 52.11
C LYS A 56 14.59 24.92 51.89
N GLN A 57 13.97 25.74 51.03
CA GLN A 57 14.46 27.10 50.79
C GLN A 57 14.35 27.99 52.04
N ALA A 58 13.28 27.84 52.84
CA ALA A 58 13.14 28.53 54.10
C ALA A 58 14.23 28.10 55.10
N ALA A 59 14.54 26.80 55.19
CA ALA A 59 15.63 26.29 56.02
C ALA A 59 17.01 26.81 55.58
N ILE A 60 17.26 26.93 54.26
CA ILE A 60 18.49 27.54 53.72
C ILE A 60 18.56 29.03 54.07
N LYS A 61 17.46 29.78 53.91
CA LYS A 61 17.39 31.21 54.27
C LYS A 61 17.59 31.44 55.77
N ALA A 62 17.14 30.51 56.60
CA ALA A 62 17.35 30.51 58.05
C ALA A 62 18.72 29.92 58.48
N LEU A 63 19.62 29.63 57.53
CA LEU A 63 20.94 29.03 57.76
C LEU A 63 20.91 27.66 58.49
N ASN A 64 19.77 26.98 58.49
CA ASN A 64 19.62 25.64 59.06
C ASN A 64 19.93 24.58 58.00
N PHE A 65 21.23 24.38 57.75
CA PHE A 65 21.72 23.50 56.70
C PHE A 65 21.47 22.01 57.00
N ASP A 66 21.39 21.63 58.28
CA ASP A 66 21.08 20.26 58.68
C ASP A 66 19.63 19.88 58.32
N GLU A 67 18.67 20.79 58.54
CA GLU A 67 17.28 20.58 58.14
C GLU A 67 17.13 20.64 56.61
N ALA A 68 17.84 21.54 55.92
CA ALA A 68 17.85 21.57 54.46
C ALA A 68 18.44 20.27 53.86
N ALA A 69 19.48 19.71 54.47
CA ALA A 69 20.07 18.43 54.08
C ALA A 69 19.13 17.25 54.40
N ARG A 70 18.42 17.30 55.53
CA ARG A 70 17.41 16.32 55.94
C ARG A 70 16.21 16.30 55.00
N ILE A 71 15.67 17.47 54.64
CA ILE A 71 14.60 17.61 53.62
C ILE A 71 15.10 17.15 52.26
N THR A 72 16.34 17.48 51.87
CA THR A 72 16.93 16.99 50.62
C THR A 72 17.06 15.47 50.60
N ARG A 73 17.48 14.84 51.71
CA ARG A 73 17.53 13.37 51.84
C ARG A 73 16.14 12.75 51.88
N TYR A 74 15.15 13.43 52.46
CA TYR A 74 13.76 12.99 52.48
C TYR A 74 13.14 13.08 51.07
N MET A 75 13.34 14.18 50.35
CA MET A 75 12.97 14.33 48.94
C MET A 75 13.70 13.34 48.02
N ALA A 76 14.95 12.98 48.34
CA ALA A 76 15.70 11.96 47.60
C ALA A 76 15.28 10.52 47.95
N GLY A 77 14.67 10.31 49.13
CA GLY A 77 14.18 9.02 49.61
C GLY A 77 12.70 8.77 49.31
N ASN A 78 11.90 9.83 49.18
CA ASN A 78 10.61 9.86 48.54
C ASN A 78 10.85 10.04 47.05
N ASN A 79 11.12 8.93 46.34
CA ASN A 79 10.99 8.91 44.89
C ASN A 79 9.64 9.55 44.56
N VAL A 80 9.67 10.75 43.99
CA VAL A 80 8.47 11.39 43.42
C VAL A 80 7.95 10.35 42.44
N ASP A 81 6.70 9.95 42.59
CA ASP A 81 6.09 8.91 41.78
C ASP A 81 5.92 9.45 40.34
N GLU A 82 7.02 9.48 39.58
CA GLU A 82 7.10 9.91 38.18
C GLU A 82 6.40 8.92 37.24
N THR A 83 5.85 7.83 37.79
CA THR A 83 5.06 6.81 37.08
C THR A 83 3.89 7.43 36.33
N ALA A 84 3.21 8.43 36.90
CA ALA A 84 2.10 9.10 36.24
C ALA A 84 2.57 9.89 34.99
N THR A 85 3.61 10.70 35.15
CA THR A 85 4.19 11.49 34.05
C THR A 85 4.81 10.60 32.97
N PHE A 86 5.42 9.48 33.36
CA PHE A 86 5.97 8.49 32.44
C PHE A 86 4.85 7.78 31.66
N ALA A 87 3.82 7.30 32.35
CA ALA A 87 2.67 6.64 31.72
C ALA A 87 1.95 7.57 30.72
N GLU A 88 1.83 8.85 31.05
CA GLU A 88 1.21 9.84 30.16
C GLU A 88 2.09 10.15 28.95
N SER A 89 3.40 10.33 29.13
CA SER A 89 4.34 10.48 28.01
C SER A 89 4.31 9.26 27.09
N LEU A 90 4.23 8.07 27.65
CA LEU A 90 4.22 6.80 26.93
C LEU A 90 2.92 6.60 26.15
N LYS A 91 1.77 6.96 26.75
CA LYS A 91 0.47 7.00 26.08
C LYS A 91 0.50 7.97 24.89
N ASN A 92 1.01 9.18 25.07
CA ASN A 92 1.08 10.18 24.01
C ASN A 92 1.96 9.72 22.84
N GLU A 93 3.13 9.13 23.13
CA GLU A 93 4.02 8.58 22.09
C GLU A 93 3.38 7.39 21.35
N LEU A 94 2.64 6.54 22.07
CA LEU A 94 1.89 5.43 21.46
C LEU A 94 0.77 5.95 20.55
N CYS A 95 -0.03 6.93 20.99
CA CYS A 95 -1.06 7.56 20.16
C CYS A 95 -0.46 8.16 18.89
N GLN A 96 0.62 8.92 18.99
CA GLN A 96 1.31 9.50 17.82
C GLN A 96 1.80 8.43 16.84
N ASN A 97 2.34 7.31 17.34
CA ASN A 97 2.78 6.21 16.48
C ASN A 97 1.60 5.52 15.77
N VAL A 98 0.48 5.30 16.46
CA VAL A 98 -0.73 4.73 15.85
C VAL A 98 -1.29 5.67 14.79
N ASP A 99 -1.40 6.97 15.09
CA ASP A 99 -1.85 7.98 14.12
C ASP A 99 -0.95 8.03 12.88
N TYR A 100 0.37 7.94 13.07
CA TYR A 100 1.33 7.88 11.98
C TYR A 100 1.12 6.64 11.08
N LEU A 101 0.91 5.47 11.69
CA LEU A 101 0.67 4.22 10.96
C LEU A 101 -0.63 4.29 10.15
N LEU A 102 -1.70 4.82 10.73
CA LEU A 102 -2.98 5.01 10.05
C LEU A 102 -2.86 6.00 8.88
N ARG A 103 -2.19 7.15 9.08
CA ARG A 103 -1.93 8.11 7.99
C ARG A 103 -1.11 7.50 6.86
N THR A 104 -0.15 6.65 7.19
CA THR A 104 0.67 5.96 6.18
C THR A 104 -0.16 4.96 5.39
N TYR A 105 -1.09 4.26 6.04
CA TYR A 105 -2.06 3.40 5.37
C TYR A 105 -2.99 4.19 4.43
N ASP A 106 -3.55 5.32 4.88
CA ASP A 106 -4.42 6.17 4.05
C ASP A 106 -3.69 6.70 2.81
N LEU A 107 -2.41 7.08 2.95
CA LEU A 107 -1.56 7.48 1.83
C LEU A 107 -1.33 6.33 0.85
N PHE A 108 -1.02 5.14 1.37
CA PHE A 108 -0.86 3.94 0.56
C PHE A 108 -2.14 3.61 -0.23
N GLU A 109 -3.31 3.68 0.41
CA GLU A 109 -4.59 3.42 -0.26
C GLU A 109 -4.83 4.39 -1.42
N LYS A 110 -4.58 5.70 -1.21
CA LYS A 110 -4.68 6.72 -2.26
C LYS A 110 -3.72 6.44 -3.43
N GLU A 111 -2.47 6.08 -3.13
CA GLU A 111 -1.48 5.76 -4.17
C GLU A 111 -1.83 4.48 -4.93
N ALA A 112 -2.24 3.43 -4.23
CA ALA A 112 -2.67 2.17 -4.84
C ALA A 112 -3.88 2.37 -5.75
N LYS A 113 -4.86 3.18 -5.30
CA LYS A 113 -6.04 3.53 -6.09
C LYS A 113 -5.68 4.34 -7.33
N LYS A 114 -4.75 5.29 -7.21
CA LYS A 114 -4.23 6.04 -8.36
C LYS A 114 -3.56 5.10 -9.38
N LYS A 115 -2.68 4.20 -8.93
CA LYS A 115 -2.02 3.22 -9.81
C LYS A 115 -3.01 2.30 -10.51
N TYR A 116 -4.05 1.85 -9.80
CA TYR A 116 -5.13 1.06 -10.41
C TYR A 116 -5.81 1.81 -11.56
N PHE A 117 -6.21 3.07 -11.35
CA PHE A 117 -6.86 3.85 -12.41
C PHE A 117 -5.92 4.17 -13.59
N GLU A 118 -4.64 4.41 -13.33
CA GLU A 118 -3.63 4.57 -14.39
C GLU A 118 -3.50 3.29 -15.23
N GLU A 119 -3.47 2.12 -14.58
CA GLU A 119 -3.40 0.83 -15.25
C GLU A 119 -4.68 0.54 -16.05
N GLU A 120 -5.86 0.78 -15.48
CA GLU A 120 -7.14 0.65 -16.16
C GLU A 120 -7.22 1.56 -17.40
N SER A 121 -6.84 2.83 -17.25
CA SER A 121 -6.82 3.79 -18.37
C SER A 121 -5.85 3.35 -19.46
N LYS A 122 -4.69 2.78 -19.09
CA LYS A 122 -3.71 2.26 -20.05
C LYS A 122 -4.26 1.05 -20.81
N ILE A 123 -4.91 0.12 -20.13
CA ILE A 123 -5.59 -1.04 -20.75
C ILE A 123 -6.61 -0.53 -21.77
N ARG A 124 -7.50 0.39 -21.38
CA ARG A 124 -8.52 0.96 -22.27
C ARG A 124 -7.90 1.65 -23.50
N ALA A 125 -6.87 2.47 -23.30
CA ALA A 125 -6.21 3.18 -24.39
C ALA A 125 -5.53 2.21 -25.38
N GLN A 126 -4.83 1.19 -24.89
CA GLN A 126 -4.18 0.19 -25.74
C GLN A 126 -5.20 -0.63 -26.55
N LYS A 127 -6.30 -1.04 -25.91
CA LYS A 127 -7.33 -1.85 -26.56
C LYS A 127 -8.18 -1.03 -27.53
N LYS A 128 -8.33 0.27 -27.31
CA LYS A 128 -8.95 1.19 -28.28
C LYS A 128 -8.19 1.19 -29.61
N VAL A 129 -6.86 1.23 -29.60
CA VAL A 129 -6.06 1.16 -30.84
C VAL A 129 -6.33 -0.14 -31.61
N VAL A 130 -6.52 -1.26 -30.90
CA VAL A 130 -6.87 -2.55 -31.52
C VAL A 130 -8.30 -2.51 -32.08
N PHE A 131 -9.24 -1.95 -31.35
CA PHE A 131 -10.63 -1.78 -31.80
C PHE A 131 -10.71 -0.92 -33.06
N ASP A 132 -10.09 0.26 -33.06
CA ASP A 132 -10.07 1.18 -34.21
C ASP A 132 -9.48 0.49 -35.45
N ARG A 133 -8.46 -0.36 -35.26
CA ARG A 133 -7.88 -1.17 -36.34
C ARG A 133 -8.85 -2.24 -36.85
N LEU A 134 -9.55 -2.96 -35.98
CA LEU A 134 -10.53 -3.97 -36.39
C LEU A 134 -11.67 -3.36 -37.23
N VAL A 135 -12.16 -2.20 -36.82
CA VAL A 135 -13.20 -1.46 -37.57
C VAL A 135 -12.66 -1.07 -38.95
N LYS A 136 -11.45 -0.52 -39.00
CA LYS A 136 -10.83 -0.14 -40.29
C LYS A 136 -10.61 -1.35 -41.21
N ASP A 137 -10.07 -2.45 -40.68
CA ASP A 137 -9.84 -3.67 -41.47
C ASP A 137 -11.17 -4.25 -42.01
N PHE A 138 -12.28 -4.09 -41.27
CA PHE A 138 -13.63 -4.44 -41.74
C PHE A 138 -14.12 -3.51 -42.85
N GLU A 139 -13.99 -2.19 -42.68
CA GLU A 139 -14.37 -1.20 -43.70
C GLU A 139 -13.63 -1.44 -45.02
N ASP A 140 -12.31 -1.66 -44.95
CA ASP A 140 -11.46 -1.97 -46.11
C ASP A 140 -11.93 -3.26 -46.81
N LYS A 141 -12.32 -4.28 -46.04
CA LYS A 141 -12.81 -5.56 -46.56
C LYS A 141 -14.17 -5.45 -47.22
N VAL A 142 -15.13 -4.73 -46.62
CA VAL A 142 -16.44 -4.48 -47.22
C VAL A 142 -16.29 -3.65 -48.50
N HIS A 143 -15.41 -2.65 -48.49
CA HIS A 143 -15.12 -1.86 -49.67
C HIS A 143 -14.58 -2.71 -50.83
N ALA A 144 -13.66 -3.64 -50.54
CA ALA A 144 -13.17 -4.59 -51.54
C ALA A 144 -14.29 -5.46 -52.12
N TYR A 145 -15.19 -5.99 -51.28
CA TYR A 145 -16.35 -6.76 -51.76
C TYR A 145 -17.29 -5.94 -52.63
N GLU A 146 -17.51 -4.66 -52.32
CA GLU A 146 -18.33 -3.76 -53.13
C GLU A 146 -17.66 -3.44 -54.49
N ILE A 147 -16.33 -3.33 -54.54
CA ILE A 147 -15.59 -3.19 -55.80
C ILE A 147 -15.77 -4.46 -56.65
N ASP A 148 -15.53 -5.63 -56.06
CA ASP A 148 -15.64 -6.91 -56.77
C ASP A 148 -17.08 -7.17 -57.25
N ARG A 149 -18.08 -6.80 -56.45
CA ARG A 149 -19.50 -6.82 -56.82
C ARG A 149 -19.77 -6.01 -58.08
N LYS A 150 -19.26 -4.77 -58.14
CA LYS A 150 -19.45 -3.90 -59.32
C LYS A 150 -18.79 -4.47 -60.57
N ILE A 151 -17.61 -5.09 -60.41
CA ILE A 151 -16.91 -5.75 -61.51
C ILE A 151 -17.74 -6.95 -62.01
N ASP A 152 -18.15 -7.85 -61.12
CA ASP A 152 -18.93 -9.04 -61.47
C ASP A 152 -20.28 -8.68 -62.12
N LEU A 153 -20.98 -7.66 -61.60
CA LEU A 153 -22.22 -7.16 -62.21
C LEU A 153 -21.98 -6.59 -63.62
N THR A 154 -20.87 -5.89 -63.83
CA THR A 154 -20.51 -5.37 -65.15
C THR A 154 -20.24 -6.52 -66.13
N LEU A 155 -19.52 -7.55 -65.70
CA LEU A 155 -19.23 -8.74 -66.51
C LEU A 155 -20.51 -9.50 -66.86
N GLU A 156 -21.42 -9.71 -65.91
CA GLU A 156 -22.68 -10.42 -66.17
C GLU A 156 -23.62 -9.63 -67.08
N ASN A 157 -23.63 -8.30 -67.00
CA ASN A 157 -24.39 -7.46 -67.93
C ASN A 157 -23.86 -7.51 -69.37
N GLN A 158 -22.55 -7.68 -69.55
CA GLN A 158 -21.92 -7.80 -70.87
C GLN A 158 -21.98 -9.23 -71.43
N ARG A 159 -22.32 -10.22 -70.59
CA ARG A 159 -22.31 -11.62 -70.97
C ARG A 159 -23.42 -11.93 -71.98
N ALA A 160 -23.04 -12.59 -73.07
CA ALA A 160 -23.99 -13.03 -74.09
C ALA A 160 -25.01 -14.04 -73.52
N VAL A 161 -26.26 -13.93 -74.01
CA VAL A 161 -27.35 -14.87 -73.72
C VAL A 161 -27.65 -15.66 -74.99
N GLY A 162 -27.32 -16.95 -75.01
CA GLY A 162 -27.44 -17.78 -76.22
C GLY A 162 -28.86 -17.86 -76.77
N GLN A 163 -29.88 -17.88 -75.91
CA GLN A 163 -31.28 -17.87 -76.34
C GLN A 163 -31.70 -16.54 -76.99
N GLN A 164 -31.22 -15.41 -76.47
CA GLN A 164 -31.39 -14.09 -77.10
C GLN A 164 -30.75 -14.09 -78.50
N GLN A 165 -29.50 -14.55 -78.63
CA GLN A 165 -28.81 -14.61 -79.92
C GLN A 165 -29.52 -15.52 -80.94
N ALA A 166 -30.07 -16.64 -80.48
CA ALA A 166 -30.85 -17.55 -81.33
C ALA A 166 -32.16 -16.90 -81.81
N LEU A 167 -32.87 -16.17 -80.95
CA LEU A 167 -34.08 -15.42 -81.32
C LEU A 167 -33.75 -14.25 -82.25
N GLU A 168 -32.65 -13.52 -82.02
CA GLU A 168 -32.16 -12.48 -82.95
C GLU A 168 -31.81 -13.05 -84.33
N ALA A 169 -31.25 -14.28 -84.39
CA ALA A 169 -31.03 -14.97 -85.65
C ALA A 169 -32.34 -15.36 -86.35
N LYS A 170 -33.35 -15.84 -85.61
CA LYS A 170 -34.69 -16.12 -86.16
C LYS A 170 -35.38 -14.86 -86.66
N ALA A 171 -35.34 -13.77 -85.90
CA ALA A 171 -35.89 -12.46 -86.31
C ALA A 171 -35.26 -11.98 -87.62
N ARG A 172 -33.94 -12.11 -87.76
CA ARG A 172 -33.24 -11.81 -89.03
C ARG A 172 -33.70 -12.70 -90.19
N ASN A 173 -33.98 -13.98 -89.95
CA ASN A 173 -34.50 -14.87 -90.99
C ASN A 173 -35.95 -14.52 -91.39
N HIS A 174 -36.82 -14.15 -90.43
CA HIS A 174 -38.16 -13.64 -90.73
C HIS A 174 -38.10 -12.38 -91.60
N ALA A 175 -37.23 -11.43 -91.26
CA ALA A 175 -37.04 -10.21 -92.04
C ALA A 175 -36.52 -10.48 -93.47
N LYS A 176 -35.65 -11.48 -93.66
CA LYS A 176 -35.17 -11.89 -95.00
C LYS A 176 -36.26 -12.50 -95.88
N ASN A 177 -37.33 -13.01 -95.27
CA ASN A 177 -38.48 -13.59 -95.95
C ASN A 177 -39.65 -12.59 -96.05
N ASP A 178 -39.40 -11.29 -95.88
CA ASP A 178 -40.39 -10.20 -95.89
C ASP A 178 -41.50 -10.28 -94.81
N ASN A 179 -41.32 -11.13 -93.80
CA ASN A 179 -42.22 -11.30 -92.67
C ASN A 179 -41.85 -10.33 -91.52
N PHE A 180 -42.09 -9.04 -91.74
CA PHE A 180 -41.60 -7.98 -90.85
C PHE A 180 -42.30 -7.92 -89.48
N GLU A 181 -43.58 -8.28 -89.39
CA GLU A 181 -44.29 -8.26 -88.11
C GLU A 181 -43.84 -9.40 -87.20
N GLU A 182 -43.65 -10.60 -87.75
CA GLU A 182 -43.05 -11.73 -87.03
C GLU A 182 -41.61 -11.43 -86.60
N ALA A 183 -40.84 -10.74 -87.45
CA ALA A 183 -39.48 -10.31 -87.12
C ALA A 183 -39.45 -9.34 -85.92
N LYS A 184 -40.36 -8.35 -85.89
CA LYS A 184 -40.48 -7.41 -84.76
C LYS A 184 -40.86 -8.12 -83.46
N GLN A 185 -41.86 -9.00 -83.50
CA GLN A 185 -42.29 -9.77 -82.32
C GLN A 185 -41.17 -10.65 -81.78
N THR A 186 -40.47 -11.38 -82.67
CA THR A 186 -39.36 -12.26 -82.29
C THR A 186 -38.18 -11.47 -81.70
N LEU A 187 -37.91 -10.26 -82.22
CA LEU A 187 -36.87 -9.39 -81.67
C LEU A 187 -37.25 -8.86 -80.28
N GLN A 188 -38.53 -8.51 -80.07
CA GLN A 188 -39.02 -8.11 -78.76
C GLN A 188 -38.88 -9.25 -77.75
N GLU A 189 -39.28 -10.47 -78.11
CA GLU A 189 -39.09 -11.66 -77.28
C GLU A 189 -37.60 -11.90 -76.97
N ALA A 190 -36.71 -11.73 -77.95
CA ALA A 190 -35.26 -11.84 -77.74
C ALA A 190 -34.75 -10.87 -76.66
N ASN A 191 -35.21 -9.63 -76.71
CA ASN A 191 -34.84 -8.59 -75.74
C ASN A 191 -35.39 -8.90 -74.35
N GLU A 192 -36.64 -9.35 -74.25
CA GLU A 192 -37.27 -9.74 -72.98
C GLU A 192 -36.53 -10.90 -72.33
N VAL A 193 -36.27 -11.98 -73.07
CA VAL A 193 -35.51 -13.15 -72.60
C VAL A 193 -34.10 -12.74 -72.18
N GLY A 194 -33.42 -11.91 -72.97
CA GLY A 194 -32.09 -11.40 -72.64
C GLY A 194 -32.06 -10.61 -71.34
N ASN A 195 -33.06 -9.75 -71.11
CA ASN A 195 -33.17 -8.93 -69.91
C ASN A 195 -33.49 -9.76 -68.67
N ILE A 196 -34.44 -10.69 -68.76
CA ILE A 196 -34.80 -11.59 -67.64
C ILE A 196 -33.58 -12.41 -67.20
N GLU A 197 -32.85 -12.99 -68.16
CA GLU A 197 -31.69 -13.83 -67.82
C GLU A 197 -30.54 -13.00 -67.25
N ARG A 198 -30.27 -11.79 -67.77
CA ARG A 198 -29.29 -10.87 -67.18
C ARG A 198 -29.67 -10.45 -65.76
N GLN A 199 -30.93 -10.10 -65.52
CA GLN A 199 -31.43 -9.77 -64.18
C GLN A 199 -31.25 -10.93 -63.22
N ARG A 200 -31.61 -12.15 -63.64
CA ARG A 200 -31.43 -13.37 -62.83
C ARG A 200 -29.97 -13.59 -62.44
N ARG A 201 -29.04 -13.43 -63.38
CA ARG A 201 -27.60 -13.56 -63.11
C ARG A 201 -27.09 -12.47 -62.16
N CYS A 202 -27.53 -11.23 -62.34
CA CYS A 202 -27.18 -10.13 -61.44
C CYS A 202 -27.70 -10.35 -60.00
N LEU A 203 -28.89 -10.93 -59.83
CA LEU A 203 -29.41 -11.30 -58.52
C LEU A 203 -28.50 -12.33 -57.83
N VAL A 204 -28.02 -13.34 -58.56
CA VAL A 204 -27.08 -14.34 -58.00
C VAL A 204 -25.76 -13.69 -57.56
N VAL A 205 -25.25 -12.73 -58.33
CA VAL A 205 -24.05 -11.96 -57.95
C VAL A 205 -24.32 -11.15 -56.68
N ASN A 206 -25.46 -10.46 -56.61
CA ASN A 206 -25.86 -9.70 -55.42
C ASN A 206 -25.94 -10.60 -54.18
N ASP A 207 -26.69 -11.70 -54.24
CA ASP A 207 -26.83 -12.66 -53.14
C ASP A 207 -25.48 -13.21 -52.66
N LYS A 208 -24.53 -13.44 -53.57
CA LYS A 208 -23.18 -13.89 -53.24
C LYS A 208 -22.45 -12.86 -52.38
N TYR A 209 -22.44 -11.59 -52.79
CA TYR A 209 -21.72 -10.54 -52.06
C TYR A 209 -22.43 -10.12 -50.78
N ASP A 210 -23.76 -10.10 -50.75
CA ASP A 210 -24.53 -9.83 -49.53
C ASP A 210 -24.18 -10.86 -48.44
N LYS A 211 -24.06 -12.16 -48.79
CA LYS A 211 -23.57 -13.20 -47.87
C LYS A 211 -22.12 -13.01 -47.43
N LEU A 212 -21.24 -12.50 -48.30
CA LEU A 212 -19.85 -12.23 -47.93
C LEU A 212 -19.74 -11.08 -46.93
N ILE A 213 -20.56 -10.04 -47.11
CA ILE A 213 -20.65 -8.89 -46.20
C ILE A 213 -21.24 -9.35 -44.86
N GLU A 214 -22.34 -10.09 -44.86
CA GLU A 214 -22.95 -10.64 -43.63
C GLU A 214 -21.94 -11.49 -42.83
N ASN A 215 -21.18 -12.36 -43.50
CA ASN A 215 -20.13 -13.14 -42.85
C ASN A 215 -19.01 -12.25 -42.27
N ALA A 216 -18.66 -11.14 -42.94
CA ALA A 216 -17.69 -10.19 -42.42
C ALA A 216 -18.21 -9.44 -41.19
N GLU A 217 -19.50 -9.10 -41.15
CA GLU A 217 -20.16 -8.47 -40.00
C GLU A 217 -20.18 -9.41 -38.80
N ILE A 218 -20.56 -10.68 -39.00
CA ILE A 218 -20.53 -11.71 -37.97
C ILE A 218 -19.12 -11.87 -37.39
N GLN A 219 -18.10 -11.89 -38.27
CA GLN A 219 -16.70 -11.98 -37.83
C GLN A 219 -16.29 -10.76 -37.00
N LEU A 220 -16.59 -9.54 -37.46
CA LEU A 220 -16.30 -8.31 -36.71
C LEU A 220 -16.96 -8.34 -35.32
N MET A 221 -18.23 -8.76 -35.25
CA MET A 221 -18.95 -8.85 -33.99
C MET A 221 -18.29 -9.84 -33.02
N ASN A 222 -17.87 -11.02 -33.51
CA ASN A 222 -17.14 -12.00 -32.70
C ASN A 222 -15.80 -11.45 -32.20
N ASP A 223 -15.06 -10.73 -33.05
CA ASP A 223 -13.77 -10.14 -32.70
C ASP A 223 -13.93 -9.02 -31.66
N ILE A 224 -14.96 -8.17 -31.80
CA ILE A 224 -15.31 -7.13 -30.82
C ILE A 224 -15.69 -7.76 -29.47
N GLN A 225 -16.53 -8.80 -29.46
CA GLN A 225 -16.92 -9.51 -28.24
C GLN A 225 -15.70 -10.15 -27.54
N SER A 226 -14.81 -10.77 -28.31
CA SER A 226 -13.56 -11.33 -27.78
C SER A 226 -12.66 -10.26 -27.18
N LEU A 227 -12.53 -9.10 -27.85
CA LEU A 227 -11.76 -7.97 -27.35
C LEU A 227 -12.36 -7.41 -26.06
N GLN A 228 -13.69 -7.26 -25.99
CA GLN A 228 -14.39 -6.81 -24.79
C GLN A 228 -14.15 -7.75 -23.61
N ALA A 229 -14.32 -9.06 -23.81
CA ALA A 229 -14.08 -10.06 -22.75
C ALA A 229 -12.63 -10.02 -22.24
N ARG A 230 -11.65 -9.78 -23.13
CA ARG A 230 -10.24 -9.60 -22.74
C ARG A 230 -10.02 -8.32 -21.94
N VAL A 231 -10.63 -7.20 -22.34
CA VAL A 231 -10.58 -5.93 -21.59
C VAL A 231 -11.12 -6.12 -20.18
N GLU A 232 -12.31 -6.72 -20.05
CA GLU A 232 -12.95 -6.97 -18.77
C GLU A 232 -12.08 -7.88 -17.88
N THR A 233 -11.49 -8.93 -18.45
CA THR A 233 -10.57 -9.82 -17.73
C THR A 233 -9.33 -9.08 -17.22
N GLU A 234 -8.70 -8.26 -18.07
CA GLU A 234 -7.51 -7.49 -17.68
C GLU A 234 -7.81 -6.44 -16.60
N ILE A 235 -8.95 -5.75 -16.70
CA ILE A 235 -9.42 -4.79 -15.69
C ILE A 235 -9.73 -5.50 -14.36
N ASN A 236 -10.42 -6.64 -14.41
CA ASN A 236 -10.73 -7.43 -13.22
C ASN A 236 -9.45 -7.96 -12.55
N ASN A 237 -8.45 -8.37 -13.33
CA ASN A 237 -7.15 -8.77 -12.81
C ASN A 237 -6.41 -7.61 -12.14
N ALA A 238 -6.45 -6.41 -12.73
CA ALA A 238 -5.87 -5.21 -12.11
C ALA A 238 -6.59 -4.85 -10.79
N LEU A 239 -7.93 -4.94 -10.77
CA LEU A 239 -8.73 -4.73 -9.56
C LEU A 239 -8.41 -5.77 -8.48
N GLY A 240 -8.24 -7.04 -8.86
CA GLY A 240 -7.82 -8.10 -7.95
C GLY A 240 -6.45 -7.85 -7.33
N ARG A 241 -5.47 -7.37 -8.12
CA ARG A 241 -4.15 -6.96 -7.62
C ARG A 241 -4.27 -5.80 -6.63
N TYR A 242 -5.06 -4.78 -6.96
CA TYR A 242 -5.32 -3.64 -6.07
C TYR A 242 -5.93 -4.09 -4.73
N ASN A 243 -7.03 -4.86 -4.77
CA ASN A 243 -7.71 -5.35 -3.57
C ASN A 243 -6.79 -6.21 -2.69
N ASN A 244 -5.97 -7.08 -3.30
CA ASN A 244 -4.99 -7.89 -2.57
C ASN A 244 -3.92 -7.02 -1.90
N ALA A 245 -3.42 -5.98 -2.57
CA ALA A 245 -2.44 -5.06 -2.02
C ALA A 245 -3.01 -4.28 -0.82
N ILE A 246 -4.25 -3.77 -0.93
CA ILE A 246 -4.95 -3.10 0.17
C ILE A 246 -5.13 -4.05 1.35
N ALA A 247 -5.65 -5.25 1.12
CA ALA A 247 -5.86 -6.24 2.19
C ALA A 247 -4.56 -6.65 2.89
N GLN A 248 -3.47 -6.81 2.14
CA GLN A 248 -2.16 -7.12 2.70
C GLN A 248 -1.62 -5.95 3.53
N GLN A 249 -1.70 -4.72 3.02
CA GLN A 249 -1.23 -3.54 3.73
C GLN A 249 -2.07 -3.29 5.00
N GLN A 250 -3.37 -3.55 4.96
CA GLN A 250 -4.25 -3.48 6.11
C GLN A 250 -3.78 -4.45 7.20
N LYS A 251 -3.52 -5.73 6.86
CA LYS A 251 -2.98 -6.73 7.81
C LYS A 251 -1.64 -6.30 8.42
N ILE A 252 -0.73 -5.76 7.61
CA ILE A 252 0.58 -5.27 8.07
C ILE A 252 0.41 -4.12 9.06
N THR A 253 -0.44 -3.14 8.71
CA THR A 253 -0.69 -1.96 9.56
C THR A 253 -1.32 -2.38 10.88
N ALA A 254 -2.28 -3.31 10.86
CA ALA A 254 -2.89 -3.90 12.05
C ALA A 254 -1.84 -4.51 12.98
N ALA A 255 -0.98 -5.37 12.42
CA ALA A 255 0.05 -6.06 13.19
C ALA A 255 1.06 -5.07 13.79
N GLN A 256 1.40 -4.00 13.07
CA GLN A 256 2.27 -2.94 13.58
C GLN A 256 1.63 -2.16 14.73
N ILE A 257 0.33 -1.85 14.65
CA ILE A 257 -0.42 -1.18 15.72
C ILE A 257 -0.44 -2.06 16.98
N VAL A 258 -0.74 -3.35 16.86
CA VAL A 258 -0.73 -4.28 18.01
C VAL A 258 0.65 -4.42 18.63
N GLN A 259 1.72 -4.38 17.83
CA GLN A 259 3.09 -4.49 18.34
C GLN A 259 3.65 -3.16 18.87
N ALA A 260 3.03 -2.02 18.56
CA ALA A 260 3.54 -0.69 18.92
C ALA A 260 3.75 -0.51 20.44
N PRO A 261 2.83 -0.93 21.34
CA PRO A 261 3.03 -0.83 22.79
C PRO A 261 4.27 -1.58 23.29
N GLN A 262 4.45 -2.83 22.86
CA GLN A 262 5.58 -3.67 23.28
C GLN A 262 6.93 -3.17 22.75
N LYS A 263 6.98 -2.68 21.50
CA LYS A 263 8.18 -2.06 20.94
C LYS A 263 8.56 -0.78 21.67
N LEU A 264 7.57 0.07 21.97
CA LEU A 264 7.78 1.33 22.66
C LEU A 264 8.28 1.10 24.09
N LEU A 265 7.70 0.12 24.78
CA LEU A 265 8.18 -0.38 26.07
C LEU A 265 9.65 -0.80 26.03
N THR A 266 10.00 -1.69 25.11
CA THR A 266 11.36 -2.23 25.00
C THR A 266 12.37 -1.11 24.74
N LYS A 267 12.01 -0.13 23.90
CA LYS A 267 12.83 1.05 23.60
C LYS A 267 12.99 1.97 24.82
N ARG A 268 11.91 2.27 25.54
CA ARG A 268 11.95 3.11 26.75
C ARG A 268 12.73 2.44 27.88
N MET A 269 12.43 1.17 28.18
CA MET A 269 13.14 0.39 29.19
C MET A 269 14.65 0.28 28.93
N SER A 270 15.05 0.08 27.67
CA SER A 270 16.47 0.05 27.32
C SER A 270 17.15 1.42 27.43
N SER A 271 16.45 2.51 27.12
CA SER A 271 16.96 3.88 27.31
C SER A 271 17.14 4.25 28.79
N GLU A 272 16.23 3.78 29.64
CA GLU A 272 16.29 3.97 31.10
C GLU A 272 17.45 3.20 31.72
N THR A 273 17.65 1.94 31.29
CA THR A 273 18.78 1.09 31.72
C THR A 273 20.13 1.70 31.32
N LYS A 274 20.20 2.42 30.18
CA LYS A 274 21.40 3.15 29.73
C LYS A 274 21.67 4.41 30.56
N LYS A 275 20.63 5.13 30.99
CA LYS A 275 20.76 6.23 31.96
C LYS A 275 21.20 5.72 33.34
N GLU A 276 20.69 4.56 33.77
CA GLU A 276 21.09 3.94 35.04
C GLU A 276 22.55 3.47 35.07
N THR A 277 23.06 2.90 33.98
CA THR A 277 24.47 2.48 33.90
C THR A 277 25.45 3.66 33.92
N THR A 278 24.97 4.86 33.56
CA THR A 278 25.72 6.12 33.73
C THR A 278 25.54 6.74 35.13
N GLU A 279 24.48 6.41 35.86
CA GLU A 279 24.17 7.00 37.18
C GLU A 279 24.38 6.07 38.40
N MET A 280 24.62 4.76 38.22
CA MET A 280 24.79 3.84 39.36
C MET A 280 26.20 3.88 39.97
N LYS A 281 26.34 4.76 40.98
CA LYS A 281 26.74 4.32 42.33
C LYS A 281 25.51 4.42 43.25
N SER A 282 25.16 3.29 43.90
CA SER A 282 24.35 3.16 45.13
C SER A 282 22.83 2.81 45.08
N ASN A 283 22.54 1.69 45.77
CA ASN A 283 21.36 1.26 46.55
C ASN A 283 20.31 0.28 45.96
N GLU A 284 20.23 -0.90 46.60
CA GLU A 284 19.24 -1.98 46.48
C GLU A 284 17.77 -1.51 46.49
N LYS A 285 17.48 -0.40 47.21
CA LYS A 285 16.14 0.19 47.30
C LYS A 285 15.66 0.75 45.94
N LYS A 286 16.58 1.33 45.14
CA LYS A 286 16.27 1.77 43.76
C LYS A 286 15.89 0.59 42.86
N ARG A 287 16.47 -0.60 43.08
CA ARG A 287 16.12 -1.81 42.31
C ARG A 287 14.69 -2.29 42.60
N GLN A 288 14.25 -2.24 43.87
CA GLN A 288 12.88 -2.63 44.24
C GLN A 288 11.83 -1.63 43.77
N ASP A 289 12.09 -0.33 43.87
CA ASP A 289 11.17 0.70 43.36
C ASP A 289 11.05 0.64 41.83
N ASN A 290 12.16 0.31 41.14
CA ASN A 290 12.17 0.10 39.70
C ASN A 290 11.44 -1.20 39.28
N SER A 291 11.45 -2.25 40.11
CA SER A 291 10.63 -3.46 39.87
C SER A 291 9.13 -3.14 39.90
N LYS A 292 8.69 -2.33 40.88
CA LYS A 292 7.31 -1.87 40.96
C LYS A 292 6.95 -0.97 39.78
N PHE A 293 7.82 -0.03 39.41
CA PHE A 293 7.66 0.82 38.23
C PHE A 293 7.50 0.01 36.94
N LYS A 294 8.36 -1.00 36.71
CA LYS A 294 8.26 -1.93 35.57
C LYS A 294 6.92 -2.65 35.56
N GLN A 295 6.45 -3.09 36.71
CA GLN A 295 5.16 -3.76 36.84
C GLN A 295 3.99 -2.82 36.54
N THR A 296 3.98 -1.60 37.09
CA THR A 296 2.93 -0.60 36.84
C THR A 296 2.91 -0.13 35.39
N ALA A 297 4.08 0.05 34.77
CA ALA A 297 4.19 0.33 33.35
C ALA A 297 3.59 -0.82 32.52
N LYS A 298 3.95 -2.07 32.83
CA LYS A 298 3.43 -3.26 32.17
C LYS A 298 1.91 -3.38 32.29
N ASP A 299 1.35 -3.14 33.49
CA ASP A 299 -0.10 -3.22 33.73
C ASP A 299 -0.88 -2.10 33.02
N THR A 300 -0.35 -0.88 32.99
CA THR A 300 -0.95 0.26 32.28
C THR A 300 -0.97 0.01 30.77
N LEU A 301 0.06 -0.67 30.26
CA LEU A 301 0.19 -1.02 28.85
C LEU A 301 -0.67 -2.19 28.45
N GLN A 302 -0.83 -3.19 29.32
CA GLN A 302 -1.81 -4.26 29.12
C GLN A 302 -3.22 -3.66 28.98
N LYS A 303 -3.55 -2.65 29.80
CA LYS A 303 -4.84 -1.94 29.70
C LYS A 303 -4.96 -1.13 28.40
N LEU A 304 -3.89 -0.48 27.95
CA LEU A 304 -3.87 0.25 26.67
C LEU A 304 -3.94 -0.68 25.46
N GLU A 305 -3.28 -1.84 25.50
CA GLU A 305 -3.36 -2.89 24.47
C GLU A 305 -4.80 -3.39 24.34
N ASN A 306 -5.45 -3.73 25.47
CA ASN A 306 -6.85 -4.15 25.49
C ASN A 306 -7.80 -3.05 24.99
N TYR A 307 -7.56 -1.78 25.36
CA TYR A 307 -8.36 -0.64 24.90
C TYR A 307 -8.20 -0.36 23.40
N LEU A 308 -6.98 -0.48 22.86
CA LEU A 308 -6.74 -0.33 21.43
C LEU A 308 -7.38 -1.48 20.64
N ILE A 309 -7.29 -2.71 21.14
CA ILE A 309 -7.98 -3.86 20.53
C ILE A 309 -9.50 -3.63 20.49
N SER A 310 -10.11 -3.15 21.58
CA SER A 310 -11.55 -2.88 21.61
C SER A 310 -11.95 -1.73 20.68
N LYS A 311 -11.14 -0.66 20.61
CA LYS A 311 -11.42 0.48 19.71
C LYS A 311 -11.27 0.14 18.23
N LEU A 312 -10.35 -0.75 17.88
CA LEU A 312 -10.20 -1.23 16.51
C LEU A 312 -11.33 -2.20 16.11
N GLN A 313 -12.04 -2.79 17.06
CA GLN A 313 -13.23 -3.62 16.84
C GLN A 313 -14.52 -2.79 16.68
N ASP A 314 -14.65 -1.67 17.40
CA ASP A 314 -15.86 -0.83 17.40
C ASP A 314 -16.02 0.07 16.15
N GLU A 315 -14.95 0.41 15.43
CA GLU A 315 -14.99 1.39 14.33
C GLU A 315 -15.35 0.81 12.94
N ASP A 316 -15.81 -0.44 12.82
CA ASP A 316 -15.99 -1.15 11.52
C ASP A 316 -14.72 -1.15 10.62
N ARG A 317 -13.59 -0.69 11.16
CA ARG A 317 -12.24 -0.87 10.61
C ARG A 317 -11.82 -2.29 10.93
N MET A 318 -12.47 -3.28 10.29
CA MET A 318 -12.30 -4.71 10.49
C MET A 318 -10.83 -5.16 10.29
N PHE A 319 -9.98 -4.86 11.26
CA PHE A 319 -8.73 -5.54 11.50
C PHE A 319 -9.10 -6.83 12.22
N VAL A 320 -9.36 -7.89 11.46
CA VAL A 320 -9.52 -9.23 12.03
C VAL A 320 -8.17 -9.62 12.62
N PHE A 321 -7.98 -9.33 13.89
CA PHE A 321 -6.85 -9.80 14.66
C PHE A 321 -7.06 -11.30 14.88
N ALA A 322 -6.43 -12.11 14.03
CA ALA A 322 -6.19 -13.49 14.37
C ALA A 322 -5.37 -13.49 15.66
N ALA A 323 -6.07 -13.77 16.77
CA ALA A 323 -5.48 -14.00 18.06
C ALA A 323 -4.29 -14.96 17.87
N ARG A 324 -3.20 -14.66 18.57
CA ARG A 324 -2.03 -15.54 18.69
C ARG A 324 -2.52 -16.98 18.85
N GLY A 325 -2.27 -17.80 17.84
CA GLY A 325 -2.36 -19.24 17.98
C GLY A 325 -1.37 -19.66 19.07
N ASN A 326 -1.89 -19.92 20.26
CA ASN A 326 -1.25 -20.78 21.23
C ASN A 326 -1.60 -22.21 20.82
N THR A 327 -0.53 -22.99 20.58
CA THR A 327 -0.42 -24.47 20.65
C THR A 327 -1.39 -25.31 19.85
#